data_AF-A0AAV1JXN5-F1
#
_entry.id   AF-A0AAV1JXN5-F1
#
_cell.length_a   1.000
_cell.length_b   1.000
_cell.length_c   1.000
_cell.angle_alpha   90.00
_cell.angle_beta   90.00
_cell.angle_gamma   90.00
#
_symmetry.space_group_name_H-M   'P 1'
#
loop_
_entity.id
_entity.type
_entity.pdbx_description
1 polymer ?
#
loop_
_entity_poly.entity_id
_entity_poly.type
_entity_poly.pdbx_seq_one_letter_code
_entity_poly.pdbx_strand_id
1 'polypeptide(L)'
;MAPIRKDEAWDPTLYNILSIKFDVQHTGKTIEELSNSLNKPWSTIQEHLKQIGKVSRAGVWVPHNLSEQNKANRTITCNLLLQRHNTEAFFDRLITGDEKWVLYDNPKRVRQWLSPNEIPRSTAKPDLYSEQLQRVNQSLIEKWPAIVNRKGVILQHDNARPHCARRTLEKINELGWEVLPHPPYSPDVAPSDFHLFRALQHFLSGKTFANLDDIQNAISRYFAEKPINFYRSGIENLLTRWQKVIDNDGEYIID
;
A
#
# COMPACT_ATOMS: atom_id res chain seq x y z
N MET A 1 -11.96 67.16 8.10
CA MET A 1 -12.07 65.91 7.31
C MET A 1 -10.69 65.61 6.75
N ALA A 2 -10.03 64.56 7.25
CA ALA A 2 -8.77 64.10 6.67
C ALA A 2 -9.04 63.49 5.27
N PRO A 3 -8.19 63.74 4.26
CA PRO A 3 -8.41 63.18 2.94
C PRO A 3 -8.10 61.69 2.93
N ILE A 4 -8.99 60.93 2.30
CA ILE A 4 -8.82 59.50 1.99
C ILE A 4 -7.56 59.37 1.10
N ARG A 5 -6.56 58.61 1.55
CA ARG A 5 -5.37 58.27 0.76
C ARG A 5 -5.79 57.53 -0.51
N LYS A 6 -5.30 58.00 -1.67
CA LYS A 6 -5.55 57.46 -3.01
C LYS A 6 -4.46 56.44 -3.40
N ASP A 7 -4.11 55.54 -2.47
CA ASP A 7 -2.85 54.79 -2.60
C ASP A 7 -3.02 53.26 -2.49
N GLU A 8 -4.25 52.74 -2.45
CA GLU A 8 -4.48 51.32 -2.73
C GLU A 8 -4.79 51.16 -4.23
N ALA A 9 -3.74 51.24 -5.03
CA ALA A 9 -3.80 50.86 -6.43
C ALA A 9 -4.21 49.38 -6.51
N TRP A 10 -5.31 49.09 -7.20
CA TRP A 10 -5.66 47.74 -7.63
C TRP A 10 -4.45 47.15 -8.36
N ASP A 11 -3.84 46.11 -7.79
CA ASP A 11 -2.73 45.40 -8.41
C ASP A 11 -3.28 44.20 -9.20
N PRO A 12 -3.33 44.27 -10.55
CA PRO A 12 -3.78 43.16 -11.38
C PRO A 12 -2.94 41.89 -11.14
N THR A 13 -1.70 42.05 -10.70
CA THR A 13 -0.75 40.94 -10.46
C THR A 13 -1.16 40.11 -9.25
N LEU A 14 -1.61 40.73 -8.16
CA LEU A 14 -2.15 40.04 -6.98
C LEU A 14 -3.45 39.29 -7.28
N TYR A 15 -4.36 39.86 -8.09
CA TYR A 15 -5.59 39.19 -8.51
C TYR A 15 -5.29 37.93 -9.35
N ASN A 16 -4.32 38.02 -10.27
CA ASN A 16 -3.87 36.88 -11.08
C ASN A 16 -3.24 35.78 -10.22
N ILE A 17 -2.43 36.14 -9.22
CA ILE A 17 -1.81 35.18 -8.30
C ILE A 17 -2.86 34.48 -7.44
N LEU A 18 -3.88 35.20 -6.96
CA LEU A 18 -4.97 34.61 -6.17
C LEU A 18 -5.85 33.68 -7.00
N SER A 19 -6.17 34.04 -8.26
CA SER A 19 -6.93 33.19 -9.17
C SER A 19 -6.19 31.89 -9.53
N ILE A 20 -4.87 31.98 -9.81
CA ILE A 20 -4.04 30.79 -10.07
C ILE A 20 -3.91 29.95 -8.81
N LYS A 21 -3.73 30.55 -7.63
CA LYS A 21 -3.70 29.81 -6.36
C LYS A 21 -5.00 29.04 -6.11
N PHE A 22 -6.15 29.65 -6.37
CA PHE A 22 -7.45 29.01 -6.21
C PHE A 22 -7.62 27.81 -7.18
N ASP A 23 -7.34 28.00 -8.47
CA ASP A 23 -7.50 26.96 -9.48
C ASP A 23 -6.54 25.77 -9.31
N VAL A 24 -5.33 26.02 -8.80
CA VAL A 24 -4.27 25.00 -8.63
C VAL A 24 -4.36 24.26 -7.30
N GLN A 25 -5.15 24.72 -6.33
CA GLN A 25 -5.25 24.07 -5.03
C GLN A 25 -5.94 22.69 -5.08
N HIS A 26 -6.74 22.40 -6.12
CA HIS A 26 -7.58 21.19 -6.17
C HIS A 26 -7.65 20.51 -7.55
N THR A 27 -6.79 20.87 -8.52
CA THR A 27 -6.91 20.36 -9.90
C THR A 27 -5.59 19.88 -10.50
N GLY A 28 -5.65 18.82 -11.33
CA GLY A 28 -4.53 18.31 -12.13
C GLY A 28 -4.40 18.99 -13.49
N LYS A 29 -4.82 20.25 -13.61
CA LYS A 29 -4.86 20.99 -14.87
C LYS A 29 -3.45 21.26 -15.40
N THR A 30 -3.31 21.16 -16.71
CA THR A 30 -2.11 21.54 -17.45
C THR A 30 -1.96 23.07 -17.51
N ILE A 31 -0.75 23.54 -17.81
CA ILE A 31 -0.48 24.97 -18.02
C ILE A 31 -1.33 25.52 -19.18
N GLU A 32 -1.61 24.69 -20.19
CA GLU A 32 -2.45 25.06 -21.34
C GLU A 32 -3.93 25.24 -20.94
N GLU A 33 -4.47 24.35 -20.11
CA GLU A 33 -5.84 24.51 -19.59
C GLU A 33 -5.98 25.76 -18.70
N LEU A 34 -4.98 26.05 -17.87
CA LEU A 34 -4.93 27.27 -17.06
C LEU A 34 -4.77 28.54 -17.91
N SER A 35 -3.95 28.48 -18.96
CA SER A 35 -3.79 29.54 -19.96
C SER A 35 -5.13 29.87 -20.61
N ASN A 36 -5.88 28.84 -21.02
CA ASN A 36 -7.19 28.98 -21.65
C ASN A 36 -8.25 29.48 -20.67
N SER A 37 -8.30 28.95 -19.44
CA SER A 37 -9.32 29.35 -18.45
C SER A 37 -9.11 30.76 -17.91
N LEU A 38 -7.86 31.19 -17.76
CA LEU A 38 -7.51 32.52 -17.23
C LEU A 38 -7.25 33.55 -18.34
N ASN A 39 -7.31 33.12 -19.60
CA ASN A 39 -6.99 33.93 -20.78
C ASN A 39 -5.64 34.65 -20.64
N LYS A 40 -4.59 33.89 -20.30
CA LYS A 40 -3.22 34.40 -20.12
C LYS A 40 -2.22 33.59 -20.93
N PRO A 41 -1.11 34.20 -21.40
CA PRO A 41 -0.05 33.46 -22.06
C PRO A 41 0.52 32.33 -21.20
N TRP A 42 0.83 31.21 -21.84
CA TRP A 42 1.43 30.03 -21.21
C TRP A 42 2.66 30.37 -20.35
N SER A 43 3.54 31.26 -20.85
CA SER A 43 4.75 31.71 -20.14
C SER A 43 4.43 32.42 -18.83
N THR A 44 3.42 33.28 -18.82
CA THR A 44 2.94 33.99 -17.64
C THR A 44 2.40 33.02 -16.58
N ILE A 45 1.63 32.00 -17.00
CA ILE A 45 1.14 30.96 -16.08
C ILE A 45 2.33 30.17 -15.50
N GLN A 46 3.31 29.80 -16.31
CA GLN A 46 4.49 29.06 -15.85
C GLN A 46 5.34 29.87 -14.85
N GLU A 47 5.57 31.15 -15.12
CA GLU A 47 6.31 32.04 -14.21
C GLU A 47 5.57 32.24 -12.89
N HIS A 48 4.26 32.46 -12.94
CA HIS A 48 3.46 32.58 -11.73
C HIS A 48 3.47 31.31 -10.90
N LEU A 49 3.30 30.13 -11.52
CA LEU A 49 3.41 28.83 -10.83
C LEU A 49 4.75 28.70 -10.10
N LYS A 50 5.86 29.10 -10.73
CA LYS A 50 7.18 29.14 -10.09
C LYS A 50 7.24 30.13 -8.94
N GLN A 51 6.72 31.34 -9.10
CA GLN A 51 6.69 32.38 -8.05
C GLN A 51 5.87 31.94 -6.82
N ILE A 52 4.80 31.18 -7.02
CA ILE A 52 3.99 30.62 -5.92
C ILE A 52 4.51 29.26 -5.42
N GLY A 53 5.69 28.83 -5.86
CA GLY A 53 6.35 27.60 -5.40
C GLY A 53 5.70 26.29 -5.87
N LYS A 54 4.85 26.33 -6.89
CA LYS A 54 4.21 25.13 -7.47
C LYS A 54 5.16 24.46 -8.45
N VAL A 55 5.19 23.13 -8.40
CA VAL A 55 5.96 22.27 -9.30
C VAL A 55 5.06 21.19 -9.87
N SER A 56 5.28 20.83 -11.13
CA SER A 56 4.57 19.70 -11.75
C SER A 56 5.12 18.39 -11.20
N ARG A 57 4.23 17.53 -10.70
CA ARG A 57 4.54 16.17 -10.28
C ARG A 57 3.50 15.24 -10.86
N ALA A 58 3.92 14.05 -11.29
CA ALA A 58 2.98 13.01 -11.67
C ALA A 58 2.12 12.63 -10.46
N GLY A 59 0.83 12.41 -10.69
CA GLY A 59 -0.06 11.88 -9.66
C GLY A 59 0.41 10.50 -9.20
N VAL A 60 0.24 10.22 -7.91
CA VAL A 60 0.55 8.90 -7.35
C VAL A 60 -0.66 8.00 -7.56
N TRP A 61 -0.41 6.80 -8.10
CA TRP A 61 -1.46 5.82 -8.29
C TRP A 61 -1.82 5.21 -6.94
N VAL A 62 -3.06 5.41 -6.50
CA VAL A 62 -3.57 4.82 -5.25
C VAL A 62 -4.41 3.58 -5.53
N PRO A 63 -4.36 2.55 -4.69
CA PRO A 63 -5.04 1.27 -4.93
C PRO A 63 -6.57 1.39 -5.12
N HIS A 64 -7.18 2.34 -4.41
CA HIS A 64 -8.62 2.54 -4.42
C HIS A 64 -8.96 4.01 -4.10
N ASN A 65 -10.17 4.46 -4.40
CA ASN A 65 -10.66 5.73 -3.85
C ASN A 65 -11.35 5.42 -2.50
N LEU A 66 -10.74 5.82 -1.38
CA LEU A 66 -11.26 5.47 -0.06
C LEU A 66 -12.58 6.21 0.21
N SER A 67 -13.60 5.46 0.63
CA SER A 67 -14.79 6.08 1.24
C SER A 67 -14.45 6.64 2.63
N GLU A 68 -15.25 7.57 3.13
CA GLU A 68 -15.11 8.08 4.50
C GLU A 68 -15.17 6.96 5.55
N GLN A 69 -15.96 5.91 5.30
CA GLN A 69 -15.97 4.73 6.15
C GLN A 69 -14.64 3.97 6.11
N ASN A 70 -14.00 3.85 4.94
CA ASN A 70 -12.69 3.21 4.85
C ASN A 70 -11.62 4.01 5.59
N LYS A 71 -11.62 5.34 5.46
CA LYS A 71 -10.70 6.23 6.17
C LYS A 71 -10.88 6.12 7.68
N ALA A 72 -12.13 6.22 8.16
CA ALA A 72 -12.45 6.03 9.58
C ALA A 72 -11.97 4.66 10.10
N ASN A 73 -12.25 3.58 9.36
CA ASN A 73 -11.78 2.24 9.73
C ASN A 73 -10.25 2.16 9.79
N ARG A 74 -9.54 2.77 8.84
CA ARG A 74 -8.08 2.85 8.82
C ARG A 74 -7.55 3.56 10.06
N THR A 75 -8.08 4.74 10.39
CA THR A 75 -7.70 5.52 11.58
C THR A 75 -7.93 4.75 12.86
N ILE A 76 -9.13 4.18 13.04
CA ILE A 76 -9.49 3.40 14.22
C ILE A 76 -8.54 2.20 14.38
N THR A 77 -8.30 1.47 13.29
CA THR A 77 -7.44 0.29 13.32
C THR A 77 -5.99 0.67 13.65
N CYS A 78 -5.43 1.68 12.99
CA CYS A 78 -4.06 2.12 13.25
C CYS A 78 -3.88 2.64 14.68
N ASN A 79 -4.85 3.39 15.20
CA ASN A 79 -4.82 3.87 16.58
C ASN A 79 -4.86 2.71 17.60
N LEU A 80 -5.76 1.73 17.39
CA LEU A 80 -5.83 0.52 18.23
C LEU A 80 -4.48 -0.22 18.25
N LEU A 81 -3.87 -0.42 17.08
CA LEU A 81 -2.60 -1.13 16.94
C LEU A 81 -1.44 -0.38 17.61
N LEU A 82 -1.40 0.94 17.45
CA LEU A 82 -0.40 1.80 18.07
C LEU A 82 -0.53 1.80 19.60
N GLN A 83 -1.74 1.95 20.12
CA GLN A 83 -2.01 1.88 21.57
C GLN A 83 -1.64 0.52 22.16
N ARG A 84 -1.99 -0.56 21.45
CA ARG A 84 -1.60 -1.92 21.85
C ARG A 84 -0.09 -2.05 21.95
N HIS A 85 0.66 -1.62 20.92
CA HIS A 85 2.11 -1.72 20.92
C HIS A 85 2.75 -0.90 22.05
N ASN A 86 2.21 0.30 22.32
CA ASN A 86 2.69 1.15 23.41
C ASN A 86 2.42 0.54 24.79
N THR A 87 1.35 -0.26 24.92
CA THR A 87 1.03 -0.97 26.17
C THR A 87 1.88 -2.22 26.33
N GLU A 88 2.01 -3.02 25.27
CA GLU A 88 2.84 -4.22 25.22
C GLU A 88 3.43 -4.37 23.81
N ALA A 89 4.75 -4.21 23.70
CA ALA A 89 5.44 -4.39 22.44
C ALA A 89 5.27 -5.84 21.95
N PHE A 90 4.80 -6.02 20.71
CA PHE A 90 4.45 -7.35 20.18
C PHE A 90 5.13 -7.70 18.86
N PHE A 91 6.02 -6.83 18.34
CA PHE A 91 6.68 -7.05 17.05
C PHE A 91 7.63 -8.25 17.03
N ASP A 92 8.14 -8.67 18.17
CA ASP A 92 8.95 -9.88 18.31
C ASP A 92 8.14 -11.18 18.12
N ARG A 93 6.80 -11.07 18.04
CA ARG A 93 5.84 -12.16 17.80
C ARG A 93 5.12 -12.04 16.46
N LEU A 94 5.33 -10.92 15.75
CA LEU A 94 4.63 -10.61 14.51
C LEU A 94 5.24 -11.36 13.33
N ILE A 95 4.40 -12.11 12.62
CA ILE A 95 4.68 -12.64 11.29
C ILE A 95 3.79 -11.93 10.28
N THR A 96 4.31 -11.65 9.09
CA THR A 96 3.57 -11.05 8.00
C THR A 96 3.85 -11.81 6.71
N GLY A 97 2.83 -11.94 5.88
CA GLY A 97 2.94 -12.59 4.59
C GLY A 97 1.80 -12.14 3.69
N ASP A 98 2.09 -12.12 2.39
CA ASP A 98 1.14 -11.81 1.33
C ASP A 98 1.62 -12.45 0.02
N GLU A 99 0.76 -12.49 -1.01
CA GLU A 99 1.08 -13.08 -2.31
C GLU A 99 1.42 -12.02 -3.36
N LYS A 100 2.68 -12.01 -3.80
CA LYS A 100 3.10 -11.23 -4.98
C LYS A 100 3.22 -12.11 -6.22
N TRP A 101 2.54 -11.71 -7.29
CA TRP A 101 2.79 -12.27 -8.62
C TRP A 101 4.19 -11.91 -9.12
N VAL A 102 4.99 -12.92 -9.40
CA VAL A 102 6.22 -12.80 -10.21
C VAL A 102 5.90 -13.38 -11.57
N LEU A 103 5.85 -12.52 -12.58
CA LEU A 103 5.39 -12.90 -13.91
C LEU A 103 6.47 -13.68 -14.66
N TYR A 104 6.03 -14.75 -15.33
CA TYR A 104 6.83 -15.55 -16.29
C TYR A 104 6.53 -15.19 -17.76
N ASP A 105 5.39 -14.54 -17.98
CA ASP A 105 4.32 -14.85 -18.96
C ASP A 105 3.26 -15.83 -18.42
N ASN A 106 1.99 -15.43 -18.53
CA ASN A 106 0.87 -15.85 -17.67
C ASN A 106 0.29 -17.20 -18.14
N PRO A 107 0.03 -18.19 -17.27
CA PRO A 107 -0.58 -19.44 -17.73
C PRO A 107 -1.98 -19.17 -18.31
N LYS A 108 -2.18 -19.54 -19.58
CA LYS A 108 -3.48 -19.48 -20.26
C LYS A 108 -4.48 -20.36 -19.50
N ARG A 109 -5.59 -19.77 -19.07
CA ARG A 109 -6.79 -20.55 -18.70
C ARG A 109 -7.05 -21.55 -19.82
N VAL A 110 -7.07 -22.85 -19.48
CA VAL A 110 -7.38 -23.88 -20.45
C VAL A 110 -8.84 -23.71 -20.85
N ARG A 111 -9.10 -23.39 -22.12
CA ARG A 111 -10.46 -23.26 -22.65
C ARG A 111 -11.14 -24.63 -22.54
N GLN A 112 -12.29 -24.67 -21.88
CA GLN A 112 -13.15 -25.85 -21.86
C GLN A 112 -14.11 -25.73 -23.05
N TRP A 113 -14.19 -26.78 -23.88
CA TRP A 113 -15.25 -26.90 -24.88
C TRP A 113 -16.50 -27.42 -24.18
N LEU A 114 -17.59 -26.64 -24.23
CA LEU A 114 -18.84 -26.90 -23.52
C LEU A 114 -20.01 -26.72 -24.49
N SER A 115 -21.10 -27.44 -24.25
CA SER A 115 -22.35 -27.30 -25.01
C SER A 115 -23.05 -25.97 -24.65
N PRO A 116 -23.91 -25.42 -25.54
CA PRO A 116 -24.73 -24.26 -25.18
C PRO A 116 -25.57 -24.56 -23.93
N ASN A 117 -25.38 -23.77 -22.86
CA ASN A 117 -25.98 -23.88 -21.51
C ASN A 117 -25.24 -24.77 -20.48
N GLU A 118 -24.08 -25.37 -20.80
CA GLU A 118 -23.25 -26.00 -19.77
C GLU A 118 -22.44 -24.95 -18.98
N ILE A 119 -22.52 -25.02 -17.65
CA ILE A 119 -21.74 -24.17 -16.76
C ILE A 119 -20.29 -24.71 -16.75
N PRO A 120 -19.27 -23.87 -16.96
CA PRO A 120 -17.88 -24.30 -16.84
C PRO A 120 -17.61 -24.93 -15.49
N ARG A 121 -16.85 -26.04 -15.47
CA ARG A 121 -16.44 -26.62 -14.20
C ARG A 121 -15.62 -25.60 -13.45
N SER A 122 -16.07 -25.20 -12.26
CA SER A 122 -15.26 -24.43 -11.33
C SER A 122 -14.06 -25.29 -10.93
N THR A 123 -12.85 -24.90 -11.34
CA THR A 123 -11.65 -25.43 -10.71
C THR A 123 -11.60 -24.82 -9.32
N ALA A 124 -11.99 -25.58 -8.30
CA ALA A 124 -11.69 -25.20 -6.93
C ALA A 124 -10.18 -25.01 -6.87
N LYS A 125 -9.71 -23.79 -6.53
CA LYS A 125 -8.36 -23.69 -5.98
C LYS A 125 -8.44 -24.53 -4.70
N PRO A 126 -7.69 -25.63 -4.57
CA PRO A 126 -7.63 -26.38 -3.31
C PRO A 126 -7.28 -25.42 -2.17
N ASP A 127 -7.41 -25.86 -0.92
CA ASP A 127 -7.15 -25.08 0.31
C ASP A 127 -5.66 -24.70 0.49
N LEU A 128 -5.06 -24.13 -0.54
CA LEU A 128 -3.65 -23.84 -0.69
C LEU A 128 -3.16 -22.94 0.42
N TYR A 129 -3.97 -21.94 0.80
CA TYR A 129 -3.61 -21.02 1.87
C TYR A 129 -3.55 -21.71 3.23
N SER A 130 -4.52 -22.58 3.56
CA SER A 130 -4.48 -23.36 4.79
C SER A 130 -3.30 -24.34 4.83
N GLU A 131 -2.96 -24.96 3.70
CA GLU A 131 -1.76 -25.79 3.59
C GLU A 131 -0.46 -24.98 3.72
N GLN A 132 -0.41 -23.77 3.15
CA GLN A 132 0.72 -22.86 3.28
C GLN A 132 0.92 -22.46 4.74
N LEU A 133 -0.14 -22.10 5.47
CA LEU A 133 -0.07 -21.80 6.90
C LEU A 133 0.52 -22.98 7.69
N GLN A 134 0.12 -24.21 7.37
CA GLN A 134 0.69 -25.41 8.00
C GLN A 134 2.20 -25.54 7.73
N ARG A 135 2.65 -25.30 6.50
CA ARG A 135 4.08 -25.37 6.13
C ARG A 135 4.89 -24.25 6.79
N VAL A 136 4.32 -23.05 6.88
CA VAL A 136 4.93 -21.93 7.61
C VAL A 136 5.04 -22.27 9.09
N ASN A 137 4.00 -22.82 9.70
CA ASN A 137 4.03 -23.24 11.11
C ASN A 137 5.13 -24.27 11.37
N GLN A 138 5.28 -25.28 10.52
CA GLN A 138 6.36 -26.26 10.62
C GLN A 138 7.74 -25.59 10.55
N SER A 139 7.92 -24.65 9.62
CA SER A 139 9.17 -23.88 9.49
C SER A 139 9.44 -22.98 10.71
N LEU A 140 8.40 -22.41 11.32
CA LEU A 140 8.50 -21.59 12.52
C LEU A 140 8.87 -22.43 13.74
N ILE A 141 8.34 -23.64 13.87
CA ILE A 141 8.71 -24.58 14.95
C ILE A 141 10.20 -24.94 14.84
N GLU A 142 10.69 -25.20 13.62
CA GLU A 142 12.08 -25.58 13.38
C GLU A 142 13.05 -24.42 13.65
N LYS A 143 12.73 -23.20 13.20
CA LYS A 143 13.64 -22.05 13.29
C LYS A 143 13.49 -21.25 14.59
N TRP A 144 12.27 -21.14 15.11
CA TRP A 144 11.91 -20.24 16.21
C TRP A 144 10.91 -20.89 17.20
N PRO A 145 11.27 -22.04 17.81
CA PRO A 145 10.34 -22.80 18.65
C PRO A 145 9.81 -21.99 19.86
N ALA A 146 10.58 -21.04 20.37
CA ALA A 146 10.17 -20.19 21.49
C ALA A 146 8.99 -19.25 21.14
N ILE A 147 8.87 -18.81 19.89
CA ILE A 147 7.76 -17.95 19.46
C ILE A 147 6.46 -18.77 19.48
N VAL A 148 6.48 -19.92 18.82
CA VAL A 148 5.32 -20.81 18.69
C VAL A 148 4.87 -21.36 20.05
N ASN A 149 5.80 -21.84 20.87
CA ASN A 149 5.44 -22.61 22.07
C ASN A 149 5.22 -21.76 23.34
N ARG A 150 5.65 -20.50 23.37
CA ARG A 150 5.64 -19.70 24.61
C ARG A 150 5.06 -18.30 24.46
N LYS A 151 5.32 -17.65 23.32
CA LYS A 151 4.97 -16.24 23.11
C LYS A 151 3.64 -16.07 22.37
N GLY A 152 3.25 -17.05 21.56
CA GLY A 152 2.11 -16.95 20.66
C GLY A 152 2.46 -16.16 19.40
N VAL A 153 1.95 -16.60 18.26
CA VAL A 153 2.19 -15.99 16.95
C VAL A 153 1.09 -14.98 16.65
N ILE A 154 1.48 -13.79 16.16
CA ILE A 154 0.55 -12.79 15.64
C ILE A 154 0.75 -12.72 14.13
N LEU A 155 -0.29 -13.03 13.36
CA LEU A 155 -0.30 -13.01 11.90
C LEU A 155 -0.89 -11.70 11.38
N GLN A 156 -0.12 -10.97 10.58
CA GLN A 156 -0.64 -9.90 9.73
C GLN A 156 -0.72 -10.40 8.29
N HIS A 157 -1.93 -10.36 7.74
CA HIS A 157 -2.23 -10.59 6.32
C HIS A 157 -3.36 -9.67 5.88
N ASP A 158 -3.61 -9.58 4.58
CA ASP A 158 -4.71 -8.77 4.05
C ASP A 158 -6.07 -9.50 4.17
N ASN A 159 -7.14 -8.82 3.78
CA ASN A 159 -8.50 -9.36 3.83
C ASN A 159 -8.93 -10.04 2.52
N ALA A 160 -7.99 -10.58 1.73
CA ALA A 160 -8.33 -11.29 0.50
C ALA A 160 -9.27 -12.47 0.79
N ARG A 161 -10.13 -12.80 -0.18
CA ARG A 161 -11.15 -13.85 -0.01
C ARG A 161 -10.60 -15.20 0.51
N PRO A 162 -9.42 -15.69 0.08
CA PRO A 162 -8.83 -16.90 0.66
C PRO A 162 -8.46 -16.74 2.13
N HIS A 163 -8.02 -15.56 2.56
CA HIS A 163 -7.55 -15.28 3.93
C HIS A 163 -8.71 -15.23 4.92
N CYS A 164 -9.85 -14.71 4.49
CA CYS A 164 -11.08 -14.67 5.28
C CYS A 164 -11.96 -15.93 5.12
N ALA A 165 -11.51 -16.95 4.38
CA ALA A 165 -12.29 -18.16 4.18
C ALA A 165 -12.42 -18.94 5.49
N ARG A 166 -13.59 -19.54 5.75
CA ARG A 166 -13.88 -20.31 6.98
C ARG A 166 -12.76 -21.31 7.32
N ARG A 167 -12.32 -22.10 6.34
CA ARG A 167 -11.27 -23.11 6.54
C ARG A 167 -9.92 -22.51 6.94
N THR A 168 -9.61 -21.31 6.44
CA THR A 168 -8.39 -20.59 6.80
C THR A 168 -8.47 -20.09 8.23
N LEU A 169 -9.60 -19.50 8.63
CA LEU A 169 -9.82 -19.05 10.00
C LEU A 169 -9.80 -20.23 11.00
N GLU A 170 -10.41 -21.37 10.63
CA GLU A 170 -10.34 -22.61 11.40
C GLU A 170 -8.90 -23.09 11.56
N LYS A 171 -8.11 -23.07 10.48
CA LYS A 171 -6.69 -23.45 10.53
C LYS A 171 -5.88 -22.49 11.42
N ILE A 172 -6.08 -21.19 11.30
CA ILE A 172 -5.41 -20.19 12.15
C ILE A 172 -5.72 -20.44 13.63
N ASN A 173 -6.99 -20.71 13.94
CA ASN A 173 -7.42 -21.05 15.30
C ASN A 173 -6.80 -22.37 15.80
N GLU A 174 -6.76 -23.41 14.97
CA GLU A 174 -6.09 -24.69 15.29
C GLU A 174 -4.59 -24.50 15.61
N LEU A 175 -3.93 -23.59 14.90
CA LEU A 175 -2.52 -23.25 15.13
C LEU A 175 -2.30 -22.37 16.38
N GLY A 176 -3.37 -21.83 16.97
CA GLY A 176 -3.30 -20.89 18.10
C GLY A 176 -2.71 -19.54 17.72
N TRP A 177 -2.83 -19.13 16.45
CA TRP A 177 -2.33 -17.85 15.98
C TRP A 177 -3.38 -16.76 16.16
N GLU A 178 -2.94 -15.59 16.58
CA GLU A 178 -3.76 -14.39 16.63
C GLU A 178 -3.71 -13.69 15.27
N VAL A 179 -4.84 -13.26 14.71
CA VAL A 179 -4.87 -12.43 13.50
C VAL A 179 -4.85 -10.96 13.89
N LEU A 180 -3.85 -10.22 13.41
CA LEU A 180 -3.78 -8.78 13.58
C LEU A 180 -4.86 -8.09 12.74
N PRO A 181 -5.66 -7.18 13.31
CA PRO A 181 -6.63 -6.40 12.53
C PRO A 181 -5.95 -5.67 11.37
N HIS A 182 -6.52 -5.78 10.16
CA HIS A 182 -6.03 -5.10 8.97
C HIS A 182 -7.16 -4.34 8.28
N PRO A 183 -7.02 -3.02 8.03
CA PRO A 183 -8.08 -2.27 7.37
C PRO A 183 -8.14 -2.58 5.87
N PRO A 184 -9.33 -2.59 5.24
CA PRO A 184 -9.46 -2.80 3.80
C PRO A 184 -8.64 -1.79 2.97
N TYR A 185 -8.18 -2.21 1.77
CA TYR A 185 -7.48 -1.36 0.80
C TYR A 185 -6.24 -0.64 1.36
N SER A 186 -5.50 -1.29 2.24
CA SER A 186 -4.44 -0.64 3.02
C SER A 186 -3.05 -1.27 2.85
N PRO A 187 -2.53 -1.39 1.61
CA PRO A 187 -1.19 -1.94 1.38
C PRO A 187 -0.08 -1.04 1.95
N ASP A 188 -0.35 0.26 2.14
CA ASP A 188 0.56 1.22 2.75
C ASP A 188 0.77 1.01 4.25
N VAL A 189 0.06 0.05 4.88
CA VAL A 189 0.29 -0.42 6.25
C VAL A 189 0.53 -1.94 6.34
N ALA A 190 0.78 -2.60 5.20
CA ALA A 190 1.19 -4.00 5.14
C ALA A 190 2.71 -4.09 4.84
N PRO A 191 3.55 -4.63 5.74
CA PRO A 191 5.01 -4.64 5.54
C PRO A 191 5.44 -5.43 4.30
N SER A 192 4.70 -6.48 3.96
CA SER A 192 4.90 -7.23 2.72
C SER A 192 4.79 -6.31 1.50
N ASP A 193 3.80 -5.44 1.43
CA ASP A 193 3.61 -4.51 0.31
C ASP A 193 4.59 -3.35 0.29
N PHE A 194 4.55 -2.51 1.33
CA PHE A 194 5.24 -1.21 1.30
C PHE A 194 6.76 -1.34 1.38
N HIS A 195 7.27 -2.48 1.89
CA HIS A 195 8.70 -2.70 2.13
C HIS A 195 9.25 -3.87 1.33
N LEU A 196 8.78 -5.09 1.61
CA LEU A 196 9.35 -6.31 1.04
C LEU A 196 9.18 -6.35 -0.48
N PHE A 197 7.95 -6.17 -0.95
CA PHE A 197 7.56 -6.24 -2.35
C PHE A 197 7.95 -5.02 -3.14
N ARG A 198 7.99 -3.83 -2.52
CA ARG A 198 8.58 -2.64 -3.12
C ARG A 198 10.06 -2.87 -3.47
N ALA A 199 10.85 -3.35 -2.51
CA ALA A 199 12.26 -3.65 -2.74
C ALA A 199 12.46 -4.80 -3.74
N LEU A 200 11.62 -5.83 -3.68
CA LEU A 200 11.66 -6.95 -4.64
C LEU A 200 11.32 -6.48 -6.05
N GLN A 201 10.34 -5.58 -6.21
CA GLN A 201 9.99 -5.02 -7.51
C GLN A 201 11.15 -4.24 -8.14
N HIS A 202 11.88 -3.45 -7.35
CA HIS A 202 13.09 -2.79 -7.82
C HIS A 202 14.16 -3.79 -8.25
N PHE A 203 14.35 -4.89 -7.50
CA PHE A 203 15.27 -5.95 -7.89
C PHE A 203 14.86 -6.64 -9.19
N LEU A 204 13.57 -6.91 -9.38
CA LEU A 204 13.05 -7.57 -10.58
C LEU A 204 12.99 -6.67 -11.81
N SER A 205 13.02 -5.35 -11.63
CA SER A 205 12.91 -4.38 -12.72
C SER A 205 14.02 -4.58 -13.76
N GLY A 206 13.63 -4.72 -15.03
CA GLY A 206 14.55 -4.92 -16.15
C GLY A 206 15.17 -6.33 -16.26
N LYS A 207 14.83 -7.27 -15.37
CA LYS A 207 15.30 -8.66 -15.46
C LYS A 207 14.38 -9.49 -16.36
N THR A 208 14.99 -10.42 -17.10
CA THR A 208 14.30 -11.45 -17.88
C THR A 208 14.76 -12.81 -17.39
N PHE A 209 13.84 -13.76 -17.26
CA PHE A 209 14.13 -15.13 -16.84
C PHE A 209 13.68 -16.08 -17.95
N ALA A 210 14.50 -17.07 -18.28
CA ALA A 210 14.13 -18.08 -19.28
C ALA A 210 13.27 -19.19 -18.65
N ASN A 211 13.60 -19.45 -17.38
CA ASN A 211 13.26 -20.55 -16.50
C ASN A 211 12.38 -20.35 -15.25
N LEU A 212 11.67 -21.39 -14.77
CA LEU A 212 11.10 -21.32 -13.41
C LEU A 212 12.22 -21.44 -12.37
N ASP A 213 13.21 -22.29 -12.64
CA ASP A 213 14.35 -22.47 -11.75
C ASP A 213 15.19 -21.19 -11.69
N ASP A 214 15.33 -20.47 -12.81
CA ASP A 214 15.97 -19.15 -12.83
C ASP A 214 15.30 -18.16 -11.88
N ILE A 215 13.96 -18.12 -11.88
CA ILE A 215 13.18 -17.26 -10.96
C ILE A 215 13.37 -17.72 -9.52
N GLN A 216 13.22 -19.02 -9.25
CA GLN A 216 13.36 -19.56 -7.90
C GLN A 216 14.75 -19.30 -7.33
N ASN A 217 15.80 -19.48 -8.13
CA ASN A 217 17.18 -19.19 -7.75
C ASN A 217 17.39 -17.70 -7.50
N ALA A 218 16.89 -16.83 -8.38
CA ALA A 218 17.02 -15.39 -8.23
C ALA A 218 16.29 -14.87 -6.96
N ILE A 219 15.09 -15.35 -6.69
CA ILE A 219 14.31 -15.00 -5.49
C ILE A 219 14.98 -15.55 -4.22
N SER A 220 15.42 -16.81 -4.25
CA SER A 220 16.10 -17.44 -3.10
C SER A 220 17.37 -16.68 -2.75
N ARG A 221 18.16 -16.32 -3.78
CA ARG A 221 19.36 -15.49 -3.62
C ARG A 221 19.02 -14.10 -3.08
N TYR A 222 18.01 -13.44 -3.63
CA TYR A 222 17.57 -12.12 -3.17
C TYR A 222 17.28 -12.12 -1.66
N PHE A 223 16.53 -13.09 -1.15
CA PHE A 223 16.21 -13.17 0.28
C PHE A 223 17.40 -13.57 1.14
N ALA A 224 18.27 -14.47 0.65
CA ALA A 224 19.48 -14.89 1.36
C ALA A 224 20.50 -13.75 1.52
N GLU A 225 20.56 -12.84 0.55
CA GLU A 225 21.48 -11.68 0.57
C GLU A 225 20.95 -10.51 1.42
N LYS A 226 19.67 -10.51 1.85
CA LYS A 226 19.16 -9.41 2.67
C LYS A 226 19.69 -9.46 4.11
N PRO A 227 20.26 -8.35 4.61
CA PRO A 227 20.68 -8.28 6.00
C PRO A 227 19.46 -8.32 6.92
N ILE A 228 19.63 -8.80 8.16
CA ILE A 228 18.53 -8.89 9.13
C ILE A 228 17.85 -7.53 9.39
N ASN A 229 18.62 -6.44 9.35
CA ASN A 229 18.11 -5.08 9.54
C ASN A 229 17.15 -4.65 8.42
N PHE A 230 17.23 -5.24 7.23
CA PHE A 230 16.25 -5.02 6.17
C PHE A 230 14.87 -5.49 6.63
N TYR A 231 14.74 -6.70 7.17
CA TYR A 231 13.44 -7.21 7.65
C TYR A 231 12.97 -6.45 8.90
N ARG A 232 13.88 -6.20 9.85
CA ARG A 232 13.56 -5.46 11.08
C ARG A 232 13.00 -4.07 10.79
N SER A 233 13.66 -3.30 9.92
CA SER A 233 13.20 -1.95 9.58
C SER A 233 11.83 -1.94 8.89
N GLY A 234 11.50 -2.96 8.09
CA GLY A 234 10.17 -3.11 7.51
C GLY A 234 9.06 -3.26 8.55
N ILE A 235 9.32 -4.03 9.61
CA ILE A 235 8.37 -4.21 10.72
C ILE A 235 8.30 -2.97 11.61
N GLU A 236 9.44 -2.41 12.02
CA GLU A 236 9.49 -1.23 12.90
C GLU A 236 8.83 0.01 12.27
N ASN A 237 8.86 0.12 10.93
CA ASN A 237 8.20 1.20 10.19
C ASN A 237 6.66 1.17 10.30
N LEU A 238 6.07 0.08 10.79
CA LEU A 238 4.63 0.05 11.09
C LEU A 238 4.21 1.15 12.07
N LEU A 239 5.01 1.45 13.09
CA LEU A 239 4.67 2.49 14.08
C LEU A 239 4.53 3.86 13.41
N THR A 240 5.54 4.24 12.63
CA THR A 240 5.53 5.50 11.89
C THR A 240 4.39 5.55 10.88
N ARG A 241 4.08 4.43 10.22
CA ARG A 241 2.99 4.36 9.25
C ARG A 241 1.62 4.46 9.91
N TRP A 242 1.38 3.74 11.00
CA TRP A 242 0.15 3.86 11.77
C TRP A 242 -0.08 5.29 12.25
N GLN A 243 0.97 5.94 12.78
CA GLN A 243 0.88 7.35 13.17
C GLN A 243 0.53 8.26 11.99
N LYS A 244 1.19 8.09 10.84
CA LYS A 244 0.86 8.87 9.62
C LYS A 244 -0.56 8.67 9.14
N VAL A 245 -1.12 7.46 9.23
CA VAL A 245 -2.53 7.22 8.87
C VAL A 245 -3.45 7.98 9.83
N ILE A 246 -3.13 8.02 11.12
CA ILE A 246 -3.90 8.77 12.12
C ILE A 246 -3.81 10.28 11.84
N ASP A 247 -2.60 10.80 11.63
CA ASP A 247 -2.35 12.23 11.41
C ASP A 247 -2.99 12.75 10.12
N ASN A 248 -3.20 11.87 9.14
CA ASN A 248 -3.83 12.19 7.85
C ASN A 248 -5.30 11.73 7.78
N ASP A 249 -5.97 11.57 8.92
CA ASP A 249 -7.40 11.23 9.01
C ASP A 249 -7.81 9.98 8.18
N GLY A 250 -6.92 8.99 8.12
CA GLY A 250 -7.18 7.72 7.46
C GLY A 250 -6.85 7.69 5.97
N GLU A 251 -6.33 8.78 5.40
CA GLU A 251 -5.87 8.84 4.01
C GLU A 251 -4.66 7.92 3.75
N TYR A 252 -4.33 7.76 2.47
CA TYR A 252 -3.14 7.02 2.05
C TYR A 252 -1.84 7.72 2.44
N ILE A 253 -0.84 6.92 2.81
CA ILE A 253 0.54 7.40 2.90
C ILE A 253 1.12 7.49 1.48
N ILE A 254 1.58 8.68 1.11
CA ILE A 254 2.25 8.93 -0.17
C ILE A 254 3.75 9.02 0.10
N ASP A 255 4.51 8.00 -0.34
CA ASP A 255 5.98 7.92 -0.25
C ASP A 255 6.69 8.38 -1.53
#